data_AF-A0A396HCG0-F1
#
_entry.id   AF-A0A396HCG0-F1
#
_cell.length_a   1.000
_cell.length_b   1.000
_cell.length_c   1.000
_cell.angle_alpha   90.00
_cell.angle_beta   90.00
_cell.angle_gamma   90.00
#
_symmetry.space_group_name_H-M   'P 1'
#
loop_
_entity.id
_entity.type
_entity.pdbx_description
1 polymer ?
#
loop_
_entity_poly.entity_id
_entity_poly.type
_entity_poly.pdbx_seq_one_letter_code
_entity_poly.pdbx_strand_id
1 'polypeptide(L)'
;MYKDLKSDAPVRYPHDLFDRIWESDSVKKAIYLVDFADGTEKIATNVSIDVNGDEMPPVKVMQTAVVGTSGFLKYRLNLDGFPAVGCAFSYLAEIEDFLQNESRKFRLVLPGQPSVSKAIVNIKEIARGKYRMYQPGFIHLENNQLTGVLPATLGNLPNLKELYVENNMLSGTVSSELLSKDLIIK
;
A
#
# COMPACT_ATOMS: atom_id res chain seq x y z
N MET A 1 -14.56 -9.81 20.59
CA MET A 1 -14.27 -8.61 21.39
C MET A 1 -13.99 -7.49 20.40
N TYR A 2 -14.97 -6.59 20.23
CA TYR A 2 -14.96 -5.53 19.21
C TYR A 2 -13.88 -4.50 19.56
N LYS A 3 -13.05 -4.13 18.60
CA LYS A 3 -12.24 -2.92 18.72
C LYS A 3 -13.17 -1.77 18.40
N ASP A 4 -13.39 -0.89 19.37
CA ASP A 4 -14.03 0.39 19.17
C ASP A 4 -13.33 1.10 18.01
N LEU A 5 -14.03 1.32 16.90
CA LEU A 5 -13.68 2.33 15.90
C LEU A 5 -13.57 3.76 16.51
N LYS A 6 -13.82 3.88 17.82
CA LYS A 6 -13.82 5.10 18.62
C LYS A 6 -12.54 5.32 19.44
N SER A 7 -11.64 4.35 19.56
CA SER A 7 -10.41 4.53 20.34
C SER A 7 -9.25 4.94 19.45
N ASP A 8 -8.74 6.14 19.68
CA ASP A 8 -7.54 6.67 19.02
C ASP A 8 -6.23 6.25 19.74
N ALA A 9 -6.31 5.37 20.74
CA ALA A 9 -5.14 4.91 21.47
C ALA A 9 -4.24 4.03 20.56
N PRO A 10 -2.91 4.18 20.63
CA PRO A 10 -1.98 3.26 19.98
C PRO A 10 -2.20 1.82 20.44
N VAL A 11 -2.13 0.86 19.53
CA VAL A 11 -2.37 -0.55 19.83
C VAL A 11 -1.28 -1.46 19.28
N ARG A 12 -0.83 -2.38 20.12
CA ARG A 12 -0.05 -3.56 19.73
C ARG A 12 -0.99 -4.74 19.54
N TYR A 13 -0.88 -5.44 18.42
CA TYR A 13 -1.67 -6.65 18.19
C TYR A 13 -0.87 -7.87 18.62
N PRO A 14 -1.42 -8.78 19.45
CA PRO A 14 -0.68 -9.94 19.96
C PRO A 14 -0.11 -10.90 18.91
N HIS A 15 -0.57 -10.82 17.67
CA HIS A 15 -0.14 -11.66 16.55
C HIS A 15 0.55 -10.87 15.44
N ASP A 16 1.01 -9.66 15.73
CA ASP A 16 1.91 -8.93 14.82
C ASP A 16 3.32 -9.51 14.93
N LEU A 17 3.78 -10.20 13.88
CA LEU A 17 5.10 -10.85 13.84
C LEU A 17 6.26 -9.86 14.08
N PHE A 18 6.04 -8.58 13.80
CA PHE A 18 7.03 -7.52 13.92
C PHE A 18 6.84 -6.63 15.15
N ASP A 19 5.90 -6.97 16.05
CA ASP A 19 5.61 -6.24 17.28
C ASP A 19 5.41 -4.72 17.08
N ARG A 20 4.77 -4.33 15.96
CA ARG A 20 4.55 -2.93 15.60
C ARG A 20 3.46 -2.29 16.47
N ILE A 21 3.58 -0.99 16.65
CA ILE A 21 2.55 -0.14 17.24
C ILE A 21 1.74 0.47 16.11
N TRP A 22 0.41 0.29 16.15
CA TRP A 22 -0.52 0.83 15.18
C TRP A 22 -1.33 1.98 15.80
N GLU A 23 -1.39 3.10 15.11
CA GLU A 23 -2.11 4.30 15.56
C GLU A 23 -3.26 4.63 14.62
N SER A 24 -4.31 5.25 15.17
CA SER A 24 -5.44 5.74 14.38
C SER A 24 -4.99 6.91 13.50
N ASP A 25 -5.44 6.90 12.25
CA ASP A 25 -5.16 7.95 11.27
C ASP A 25 -5.83 9.30 11.58
N SER A 26 -6.70 9.33 12.59
CA SER A 26 -7.31 10.55 13.12
C SER A 26 -6.40 11.30 14.09
N VAL A 27 -5.33 10.67 14.57
CA VAL A 27 -4.35 11.29 15.45
C VAL A 27 -3.36 12.09 14.61
N LYS A 28 -3.32 13.41 14.81
CA LYS A 28 -2.42 14.34 14.07
C LYS A 28 -0.95 14.17 14.47
N LYS A 29 -0.29 13.13 13.97
CA LYS A 29 1.15 12.86 14.13
C LYS A 29 1.86 12.84 12.77
N ALA A 30 2.55 11.74 12.46
CA ALA A 30 3.36 11.62 11.24
C ALA A 30 2.49 11.43 9.99
N ILE A 31 1.48 10.56 10.05
CA ILE A 31 0.51 10.37 8.96
C ILE A 31 -0.87 10.56 9.55
N TYR A 32 -1.63 11.51 9.01
CA TYR A 32 -2.99 11.75 9.49
C TYR A 32 -3.91 12.24 8.38
N LEU A 33 -5.19 11.89 8.51
CA LEU A 33 -6.26 12.36 7.64
C LEU A 33 -6.51 13.85 7.92
N VAL A 34 -6.40 14.68 6.89
CA VAL A 34 -6.50 16.15 7.04
C VAL A 34 -7.84 16.69 6.56
N ASP A 35 -8.38 16.09 5.51
CA ASP A 35 -9.54 16.58 4.78
C ASP A 35 -10.38 15.38 4.39
N PHE A 36 -11.63 15.38 4.82
CA PHE A 36 -12.62 14.38 4.44
C PHE A 36 -13.57 15.04 3.46
N ALA A 37 -13.72 14.44 2.29
CA ALA A 37 -14.80 14.86 1.40
C ALA A 37 -16.14 14.40 1.99
N ASP A 38 -17.23 15.09 1.64
CA ASP A 38 -18.58 14.74 2.08
C ASP A 38 -18.85 13.25 1.81
N GLY A 39 -19.40 12.58 2.81
CA GLY A 39 -19.67 11.13 2.78
C GLY A 39 -18.44 10.25 3.01
N THR A 40 -17.36 10.75 3.60
CA THR A 40 -16.27 9.88 4.08
C THR A 40 -16.75 9.05 5.27
N GLU A 41 -16.54 7.74 5.19
CA GLU A 41 -16.97 6.79 6.22
C GLU A 41 -15.81 5.91 6.70
N LYS A 42 -15.80 5.64 8.00
CA LYS A 42 -14.96 4.59 8.59
C LYS A 42 -15.77 3.31 8.68
N ILE A 43 -15.26 2.26 8.04
CA ILE A 43 -15.94 0.98 7.95
C ILE A 43 -15.11 -0.12 8.63
N ALA A 44 -15.78 -1.20 9.02
CA ALA A 44 -15.14 -2.39 9.56
C ALA A 44 -15.88 -3.66 9.15
N THR A 45 -15.14 -4.78 9.12
CA THR A 45 -15.69 -6.11 8.87
C THR A 45 -15.25 -7.12 9.92
N ASN A 46 -16.07 -8.15 10.13
CA ASN A 46 -15.72 -9.31 10.94
C ASN A 46 -15.09 -10.44 10.10
N VAL A 47 -15.13 -10.33 8.77
CA VAL A 47 -14.54 -11.31 7.85
C VAL A 47 -13.03 -11.25 7.94
N SER A 48 -12.38 -12.41 8.01
CA SER A 48 -10.91 -12.48 8.03
C SER A 48 -10.34 -12.00 6.70
N ILE A 49 -9.27 -11.22 6.75
CA ILE A 49 -8.54 -10.76 5.57
C ILE A 49 -7.31 -11.63 5.37
N ASP A 50 -7.09 -12.12 4.16
CA ASP A 50 -5.84 -12.77 3.77
C ASP A 50 -4.73 -11.72 3.67
N VAL A 51 -3.86 -11.70 4.67
CA VAL A 51 -2.74 -10.76 4.81
C VAL A 51 -1.39 -11.38 4.41
N ASN A 52 -1.40 -12.51 3.71
CA ASN A 52 -0.19 -13.15 3.21
C ASN A 52 0.44 -12.28 2.09
N GLY A 53 1.38 -11.44 2.48
CA GLY A 53 2.24 -10.59 1.63
C GLY A 53 3.44 -10.11 2.43
N ASP A 54 4.36 -9.38 1.80
CA ASP A 54 5.71 -9.16 2.33
C ASP A 54 5.74 -8.46 3.71
N GLU A 55 4.86 -7.49 3.92
CA GLU A 55 4.81 -6.68 5.15
C GLU A 55 3.90 -7.24 6.25
N MET A 56 3.07 -8.25 5.93
CA MET A 56 2.16 -8.96 6.85
C MET A 56 1.51 -8.07 7.93
N PRO A 57 0.71 -7.04 7.58
CA PRO A 57 0.02 -6.22 8.57
C PRO A 57 -0.97 -7.09 9.39
N PRO A 58 -1.27 -6.74 10.64
CA PRO A 58 -2.24 -7.50 11.44
C PRO A 58 -3.61 -7.55 10.75
N VAL A 59 -4.25 -8.72 10.75
CA VAL A 59 -5.61 -8.92 10.19
C VAL A 59 -6.58 -7.87 10.73
N LYS A 60 -6.47 -7.52 12.02
CA LYS A 60 -7.32 -6.53 12.66
C LYS A 60 -7.19 -5.11 12.10
N VAL A 61 -6.02 -4.74 11.58
CA VAL A 61 -5.82 -3.47 10.86
C VAL A 61 -6.55 -3.55 9.52
N MET A 62 -6.34 -4.64 8.78
CA MET A 62 -6.93 -4.84 7.47
C MET A 62 -8.45 -5.03 7.50
N GLN A 63 -9.03 -5.32 8.67
CA GLN A 63 -10.48 -5.37 8.89
C GLN A 63 -11.13 -3.99 9.03
N THR A 64 -10.36 -2.91 8.96
CA THR A 64 -10.85 -1.52 9.04
C THR A 64 -10.38 -0.73 7.83
N ALA A 65 -11.19 0.22 7.35
CA ALA A 65 -10.82 1.10 6.25
C ALA A 65 -11.53 2.45 6.36
N VAL A 66 -10.97 3.45 5.66
CA VAL A 66 -11.61 4.74 5.42
C VAL A 66 -12.01 4.81 3.95
N VAL A 67 -13.27 5.08 3.69
CA VAL A 67 -13.86 5.13 2.34
C VAL A 67 -14.33 6.55 2.07
N GLY A 68 -13.86 7.14 0.98
CA GLY A 68 -14.39 8.42 0.47
C GLY A 68 -15.46 8.14 -0.57
N THR A 69 -16.67 8.65 -0.38
CA THR A 69 -17.79 8.40 -1.32
C THR A 69 -17.96 9.48 -2.39
N SER A 70 -17.35 10.66 -2.24
CA SER A 70 -17.39 11.74 -3.24
C SER A 70 -16.13 12.61 -3.20
N GLY A 71 -15.14 12.34 -4.06
CA GLY A 71 -13.97 13.21 -4.24
C GLY A 71 -12.66 12.62 -3.73
N PHE A 72 -11.98 13.32 -2.81
CA PHE A 72 -10.62 12.99 -2.37
C PHE A 72 -10.56 12.62 -0.88
N LEU A 73 -9.81 11.58 -0.55
CA LEU A 73 -9.28 11.36 0.81
C LEU A 73 -7.87 11.95 0.85
N LYS A 74 -7.64 12.94 1.72
CA LYS A 74 -6.35 13.63 1.80
C LYS A 74 -5.64 13.33 3.11
N TYR A 75 -4.52 12.63 2.99
CA TYR A 75 -3.59 12.42 4.10
C TYR A 75 -2.43 13.41 4.01
N ARG A 76 -1.95 13.86 5.16
CA ARG A 76 -0.70 14.60 5.27
C ARG A 76 0.32 13.70 5.95
N LEU A 77 1.48 13.60 5.30
CA LEU A 77 2.68 13.01 5.85
C LEU A 77 3.57 14.16 6.33
N ASN A 78 3.73 14.29 7.65
CA ASN A 78 4.71 15.18 8.26
C ASN A 78 5.98 14.38 8.60
N LEU A 79 7.09 14.74 7.94
CA LEU A 79 8.42 14.15 8.16
C LEU A 79 9.37 15.12 8.86
N ASP A 80 8.87 16.20 9.44
CA ASP A 80 9.71 17.18 10.14
C ASP A 80 10.54 16.49 11.24
N GLY A 81 11.85 16.64 11.17
CA GLY A 81 12.79 16.00 12.10
C GLY A 81 13.06 14.52 11.83
N PHE A 82 12.52 13.94 10.75
CA PHE A 82 12.86 12.58 10.35
C PHE A 82 14.29 12.56 9.75
N PRO A 83 15.23 11.80 10.34
CA PRO A 83 16.66 11.97 10.07
C PRO A 83 17.14 11.33 8.76
N ALA A 84 16.24 10.74 7.96
CA ALA A 84 16.60 9.89 6.83
C ALA A 84 15.56 9.95 5.70
N VAL A 85 15.85 9.25 4.61
CA VAL A 85 14.83 8.91 3.60
C VAL A 85 13.89 7.87 4.20
N GLY A 86 12.58 8.09 4.10
CA GLY A 86 11.56 7.17 4.61
C GLY A 86 10.80 6.49 3.48
N CYS A 87 10.50 5.20 3.65
CA CYS A 87 9.57 4.48 2.80
C CYS A 87 8.15 4.57 3.37
N ALA A 88 7.16 4.81 2.51
CA ALA A 88 5.76 4.78 2.88
C ALA A 88 5.10 3.56 2.26
N PHE A 89 4.42 2.77 3.08
CA PHE A 89 3.64 1.62 2.64
C PHE A 89 2.16 1.95 2.71
N SER A 90 1.40 1.47 1.72
CA SER A 90 -0.06 1.52 1.73
C SER A 90 -0.60 0.11 1.63
N TYR A 91 -1.50 -0.23 2.55
CA TYR A 91 -2.21 -1.51 2.56
C TYR A 91 -3.65 -1.27 2.18
N LEU A 92 -4.14 -2.05 1.23
CA LEU A 92 -5.47 -1.89 0.67
C LEU A 92 -6.18 -3.24 0.71
N ALA A 93 -7.47 -3.25 1.00
CA ALA A 93 -8.29 -4.45 0.89
C ALA A 93 -9.73 -4.03 0.60
N GLU A 94 -10.42 -4.84 -0.21
CA GLU A 94 -11.87 -4.72 -0.33
C GLU A 94 -12.51 -5.53 0.80
N ILE A 95 -13.22 -4.85 1.70
CA ILE A 95 -13.73 -5.43 2.96
C ILE A 95 -15.25 -5.38 3.09
N GLU A 96 -15.92 -4.79 2.09
CA GLU A 96 -17.37 -4.73 2.01
C GLU A 96 -17.90 -5.72 0.95
N ASP A 97 -19.14 -6.15 1.14
CA ASP A 97 -19.78 -7.09 0.22
C ASP A 97 -20.68 -6.34 -0.79
N PHE A 98 -20.11 -5.97 -1.94
CA PHE A 98 -20.87 -5.36 -3.04
C PHE A 98 -21.44 -6.37 -4.03
N LEU A 99 -22.48 -5.96 -4.76
CA LEU A 99 -23.03 -6.68 -5.91
C LEU A 99 -21.93 -6.99 -6.94
N GLN A 100 -22.10 -8.10 -7.68
CA GLN A 100 -21.08 -8.66 -8.57
C GLN A 100 -20.60 -7.71 -9.69
N ASN A 101 -21.30 -6.61 -9.96
CA ASN A 101 -20.94 -5.63 -11.00
C ASN A 101 -20.30 -4.35 -10.45
N GLU A 102 -20.15 -4.21 -9.14
CA GLU A 102 -19.53 -3.02 -8.55
C GLU A 102 -18.01 -3.22 -8.43
N SER A 103 -17.26 -2.13 -8.68
CA SER A 103 -15.81 -2.08 -8.48
C SER A 103 -15.42 -0.67 -8.02
N ARG A 104 -14.51 -0.58 -7.06
CA ARG A 104 -13.95 0.69 -6.59
C ARG A 104 -12.63 0.95 -7.28
N LYS A 105 -12.55 2.08 -7.99
CA LYS A 105 -11.36 2.55 -8.67
C LYS A 105 -10.93 3.87 -8.06
N PHE A 106 -9.66 3.98 -7.70
CA PHE A 106 -9.10 5.24 -7.21
C PHE A 106 -7.69 5.44 -7.75
N ARG A 107 -7.20 6.67 -7.63
CA ARG A 107 -5.83 7.06 -7.96
C ARG A 107 -5.15 7.50 -6.68
N LEU A 108 -4.02 6.87 -6.36
CA LEU A 108 -3.13 7.41 -5.34
C LEU A 108 -2.40 8.61 -5.94
N VAL A 109 -2.41 9.77 -5.28
CA VAL A 109 -1.73 10.97 -5.75
C VAL A 109 -0.76 11.44 -4.69
N LEU A 110 0.53 11.49 -5.05
CA LEU A 110 1.60 12.07 -4.24
C LEU A 110 2.04 13.39 -4.90
N PRO A 111 1.71 14.56 -4.32
CA PRO A 111 2.08 15.85 -4.90
C PRO A 111 3.58 15.96 -5.20
N GLY A 112 3.92 16.45 -6.39
CA GLY A 112 5.32 16.57 -6.83
C GLY A 112 5.97 15.26 -7.30
N GLN A 113 5.27 14.12 -7.23
CA GLN A 113 5.76 12.80 -7.65
C GLN A 113 4.79 12.17 -8.67
N PRO A 114 4.78 12.65 -9.93
CA PRO A 114 3.82 12.19 -10.95
C PRO A 114 4.06 10.75 -11.41
N SER A 115 5.25 10.19 -11.19
CA SER A 115 5.55 8.78 -11.47
C SER A 115 4.76 7.85 -10.52
N VAL A 116 4.79 8.16 -9.21
CA VAL A 116 4.04 7.44 -8.16
C VAL A 116 2.53 7.68 -8.26
N SER A 117 2.11 8.87 -8.71
CA SER A 117 0.70 9.30 -8.75
C SER A 117 -0.17 8.65 -9.85
N LYS A 118 0.38 7.72 -10.64
CA LYS A 118 -0.28 7.18 -11.84
C LYS A 118 -1.07 5.90 -11.61
N ALA A 119 -0.85 5.19 -10.51
CA ALA A 119 -1.50 3.90 -10.28
C ALA A 119 -3.02 4.07 -10.09
N ILE A 120 -3.80 3.69 -11.10
CA ILE A 120 -5.23 3.40 -10.91
C ILE A 120 -5.29 2.04 -10.22
N VAL A 121 -5.77 2.03 -8.98
CA VAL A 121 -5.99 0.79 -8.24
C VAL A 121 -7.44 0.39 -8.43
N ASN A 122 -7.67 -0.72 -9.13
CA ASN A 122 -8.92 -1.46 -9.10
C ASN A 122 -8.73 -2.68 -8.19
N ILE A 123 -9.15 -2.57 -6.93
CA ILE A 123 -8.89 -3.63 -5.94
C ILE A 123 -9.52 -4.96 -6.39
N LYS A 124 -10.72 -4.94 -6.99
CA LYS A 124 -11.39 -6.18 -7.40
C LYS A 124 -10.61 -6.97 -8.47
N GLU A 125 -10.05 -6.27 -9.45
CA GLU A 125 -9.31 -6.90 -10.56
C GLU A 125 -7.85 -7.18 -10.18
N ILE A 126 -7.23 -6.31 -9.37
CA ILE A 126 -5.79 -6.36 -9.08
C ILE A 126 -5.50 -7.17 -7.79
N ALA A 127 -6.38 -7.10 -6.79
CA ALA A 127 -6.20 -7.82 -5.51
C ALA A 127 -6.67 -9.27 -5.52
N ARG A 128 -7.01 -9.84 -6.68
CA ARG A 128 -7.53 -11.21 -6.82
C ARG A 128 -8.77 -11.50 -5.95
N GLY A 129 -9.62 -10.49 -5.74
CA GLY A 129 -10.90 -10.63 -5.04
C GLY A 129 -11.03 -9.84 -3.75
N LYS A 130 -12.14 -10.05 -3.03
CA LYS A 130 -12.46 -9.44 -1.74
C LYS A 130 -11.67 -10.12 -0.61
N TYR A 131 -11.55 -9.42 0.52
CA TYR A 131 -10.95 -9.94 1.76
C TYR A 131 -9.50 -10.42 1.60
N ARG A 132 -8.76 -9.80 0.69
CA ARG A 132 -7.32 -10.04 0.49
C ARG A 132 -6.59 -8.71 0.53
N MET A 133 -5.44 -8.70 1.20
CA MET A 133 -4.53 -7.57 1.16
C MET A 133 -3.96 -7.41 -0.25
N TYR A 134 -4.04 -6.19 -0.75
CA TYR A 134 -3.30 -5.68 -1.87
C TYR A 134 -2.23 -4.72 -1.38
N GLN A 135 -0.99 -5.03 -1.75
CA GLN A 135 0.15 -4.15 -1.62
C GLN A 135 0.67 -3.89 -3.05
N PRO A 136 0.75 -2.63 -3.50
CA PRO A 136 1.45 -2.31 -4.73
C PRO A 136 2.91 -2.77 -4.65
N GLY A 137 3.39 -3.49 -5.66
CA GLY A 137 4.77 -3.97 -5.69
C GLY A 137 5.72 -2.85 -6.12
N PHE A 138 6.21 -2.09 -5.14
CA PHE A 138 7.34 -1.19 -5.29
C PHE A 138 8.55 -1.88 -4.66
N ILE A 139 9.53 -2.25 -5.48
CA ILE A 139 10.77 -2.88 -5.00
C ILE A 139 11.89 -1.85 -5.03
N HIS A 140 12.42 -1.57 -3.85
CA HIS A 140 13.53 -0.65 -3.63
C HIS A 140 14.82 -1.43 -3.42
N LEU A 141 15.71 -1.38 -4.41
CA LEU A 141 17.06 -1.96 -4.39
C LEU A 141 18.13 -0.91 -4.67
N GLU A 142 17.74 0.35 -4.85
CA GLU A 142 18.63 1.47 -5.13
C GLU A 142 19.67 1.70 -4.03
N ASN A 143 20.78 2.35 -4.39
CA ASN A 143 21.85 2.72 -3.45
C ASN A 143 22.52 1.53 -2.75
N ASN A 144 22.73 0.44 -3.50
CA ASN A 144 23.44 -0.74 -3.02
C ASN A 144 24.67 -1.03 -3.88
N GLN A 145 25.36 -2.12 -3.59
CA GLN A 145 26.50 -2.61 -4.35
C GLN A 145 26.14 -3.86 -5.18
N LEU A 146 24.88 -3.97 -5.61
CA LEU A 146 24.42 -5.14 -6.37
C LEU A 146 25.14 -5.20 -7.72
N THR A 147 25.60 -6.39 -8.10
CA THR A 147 26.30 -6.66 -9.36
C THR A 147 25.55 -7.71 -10.18
N GLY A 148 25.98 -7.92 -11.43
CA GLY A 148 25.36 -8.90 -12.33
C GLY A 148 24.12 -8.36 -13.04
N VAL A 149 23.29 -9.27 -13.55
CA VAL A 149 22.12 -8.95 -14.38
C VAL A 149 20.83 -8.90 -13.55
N LEU A 150 19.86 -8.09 -13.96
CA LEU A 150 18.52 -8.14 -13.39
C LEU A 150 17.86 -9.49 -13.72
N PRO A 151 17.45 -10.30 -12.72
CA PRO A 151 16.84 -11.59 -12.97
C PRO A 151 15.49 -11.46 -13.70
N ALA A 152 15.30 -12.19 -14.80
CA ALA A 152 14.04 -12.25 -15.52
C ALA A 152 12.86 -12.70 -14.64
N THR A 153 13.14 -13.45 -13.57
CA THR A 153 12.15 -13.93 -12.60
C THR A 153 11.45 -12.80 -11.84
N LEU A 154 12.03 -11.60 -11.74
CA LEU A 154 11.35 -10.42 -11.20
C LEU A 154 10.11 -10.07 -12.05
N GLY A 155 10.14 -10.37 -13.36
CA GLY A 155 8.99 -10.27 -14.25
C GLY A 155 7.84 -11.21 -13.88
N ASN A 156 8.03 -12.23 -13.04
CA ASN A 156 6.96 -13.13 -12.60
C ASN A 156 6.19 -12.61 -11.39
N LEU A 157 6.67 -11.54 -10.74
CA LEU A 157 6.02 -10.99 -9.56
C LEU A 157 4.65 -10.37 -9.94
N PRO A 158 3.54 -10.83 -9.33
CA PRO A 158 2.20 -10.50 -9.80
C PRO A 158 1.82 -9.03 -9.57
N ASN A 159 2.40 -8.41 -8.54
CA ASN A 159 2.07 -7.04 -8.14
C ASN A 159 3.19 -6.04 -8.45
N LEU A 160 4.32 -6.47 -9.06
CA LEU A 160 5.45 -5.59 -9.35
C LEU A 160 5.03 -4.51 -10.36
N LYS A 161 5.19 -3.24 -9.97
CA LYS A 161 4.84 -2.05 -10.76
C LYS A 161 6.02 -1.13 -10.98
N GLU A 162 6.86 -0.95 -9.95
CA GLU A 162 8.10 -0.21 -10.08
C GLU A 162 9.25 -0.96 -9.42
N LEU A 163 10.39 -0.93 -10.07
CA LEU A 163 11.65 -1.50 -9.62
C LEU A 163 12.70 -0.39 -9.63
N TYR A 164 13.12 0.04 -8.45
CA TYR A 164 14.17 1.04 -8.25
C TYR A 164 15.48 0.31 -8.03
N VAL A 165 16.43 0.47 -8.95
CA VAL A 165 17.73 -0.21 -8.96
C VAL A 165 18.88 0.75 -9.24
N GLU A 166 18.61 2.05 -9.31
CA GLU A 166 19.63 3.07 -9.52
C GLU A 166 20.73 3.04 -8.46
N ASN A 167 21.90 3.57 -8.80
CA ASN A 167 23.08 3.59 -7.91
C ASN A 167 23.49 2.19 -7.42
N ASN A 168 23.53 1.22 -8.34
CA ASN A 168 24.12 -0.11 -8.17
C ASN A 168 25.23 -0.35 -9.21
N MET A 169 25.85 -1.53 -9.18
CA MET A 169 26.83 -2.01 -10.17
C MET A 169 26.25 -3.08 -11.09
N LEU A 170 24.94 -3.00 -11.36
CA LEU A 170 24.23 -3.91 -12.26
C LEU A 170 24.68 -3.69 -13.71
N SER A 171 24.73 -4.77 -14.48
CA SER A 171 25.19 -4.78 -15.87
C SER A 171 24.39 -5.78 -16.71
N GLY A 172 24.54 -5.76 -18.03
CA GLY A 172 23.83 -6.65 -18.96
C GLY A 172 22.53 -6.07 -19.49
N THR A 173 21.70 -6.90 -20.11
CA THR A 173 20.47 -6.50 -20.80
C THR A 173 19.24 -6.73 -19.93
N VAL A 174 18.31 -5.78 -19.94
CA VAL A 174 16.98 -5.97 -19.34
C VAL A 174 16.24 -7.04 -20.13
N SER A 175 15.75 -8.06 -19.43
CA SER A 175 15.05 -9.19 -20.07
C SER A 175 13.67 -8.78 -20.59
N SER A 176 13.17 -9.47 -21.62
CA SER A 176 11.85 -9.21 -22.20
C SER A 176 10.71 -9.39 -21.21
N GLU A 177 10.87 -10.30 -20.24
CA GLU A 177 9.89 -10.55 -19.18
C GLU A 177 9.65 -9.29 -18.35
N LEU A 178 10.69 -8.48 -18.12
CA LEU A 178 10.59 -7.21 -17.40
C LEU A 178 9.97 -6.11 -18.27
N LEU A 179 10.30 -6.06 -19.56
CA LEU A 179 9.81 -5.04 -20.49
C LEU A 179 8.33 -5.24 -20.87
N SER A 180 7.83 -6.47 -20.81
CA SER A 180 6.46 -6.82 -21.21
C SER A 180 5.35 -6.40 -20.23
N LYS A 181 5.69 -5.84 -19.06
CA LYS A 181 4.77 -5.68 -17.92
C LYS A 181 4.24 -4.28 -17.62
N ASP A 182 4.44 -3.30 -18.51
CA ASP A 182 4.28 -1.86 -18.16
C ASP A 182 5.05 -1.51 -16.86
N LEU A 183 6.13 -2.25 -16.58
CA LEU A 183 6.97 -2.10 -15.40
C LEU A 183 7.87 -0.87 -15.59
N ILE A 184 7.87 0.01 -14.60
CA ILE A 184 8.80 1.13 -14.55
C ILE A 184 10.07 0.65 -13.85
N ILE A 185 11.20 0.71 -14.55
CA ILE A 185 12.53 0.46 -13.97
C ILE A 185 13.23 1.81 -13.85
N LYS A 186 13.72 2.14 -12.66
CA LYS A 186 14.46 3.36 -12.37
C LYS A 186 15.88 3.02 -11.93
#